data_AF-A0A258HF22-F1
#
_entry.id   AF-A0A258HF22-F1
#
_cell.length_a   1.000
_cell.length_b   1.000
_cell.length_c   1.000
_cell.angle_alpha   90.00
_cell.angle_beta   90.00
_cell.angle_gamma   90.00
#
_symmetry.space_group_name_H-M   'P 1'
#
loop_
_entity.id
_entity.type
_entity.pdbx_description
1 polymer ?
#
loop_
_entity_poly.entity_id
_entity_poly.type
_entity_poly.pdbx_seq_one_letter_code
_entity_poly.pdbx_strand_id
1 'polypeptide(L)'
;MMILAAACTAALAITGCSQAESSVDAPTADASGTAPTKASAPEPTTKPAVAPPAPTSAKPPAQTAAYTPVPISAEDQPGRARQIRCQVGTDPETNCTFTPLFGDGSFQLDGPDIAYRMVISDGEGGLFAVFGPEDRVPVGGTYRRDARDRACWIAKESTPAPSPICAR
;
A
#
# COMPACT_ATOMS: atom_id res chain seq x y z
N MET A 1 -28.13 45.13 3.19
CA MET A 1 -27.35 45.76 4.28
C MET A 1 -27.60 44.95 5.54
N MET A 2 -26.57 44.75 6.35
CA MET A 2 -26.44 43.90 7.55
C MET A 2 -25.84 42.50 7.34
N ILE A 3 -24.57 42.47 7.75
CA ILE A 3 -23.58 41.41 7.94
C ILE A 3 -23.85 40.74 9.29
N LEU A 4 -23.67 39.43 9.42
CA LEU A 4 -23.31 38.83 10.71
C LEU A 4 -22.32 37.68 10.48
N ALA A 5 -21.05 37.96 10.77
CA ALA A 5 -19.99 36.98 10.91
C ALA A 5 -19.95 36.54 12.38
N ALA A 6 -19.92 35.23 12.63
CA ALA A 6 -19.63 34.67 13.94
C ALA A 6 -18.39 33.79 13.83
N ALA A 7 -17.26 34.35 14.28
CA ALA A 7 -16.02 33.63 14.49
C ALA A 7 -16.11 32.88 15.83
N CYS A 8 -15.81 31.58 15.81
CA CYS A 8 -15.61 30.79 17.02
C CYS A 8 -14.15 30.32 17.06
N THR A 9 -13.34 31.02 17.85
CA THR A 9 -11.97 30.66 18.24
C THR A 9 -12.01 29.98 19.60
N ALA A 10 -11.54 28.72 19.67
CA ALA A 10 -11.16 28.02 20.90
C ALA A 10 -10.54 26.68 20.51
N ALA A 11 -9.52 26.11 21.14
CA ALA A 11 -8.46 26.54 22.05
C ALA A 11 -7.47 25.35 22.04
N LEU A 12 -6.17 25.63 22.15
CA LEU A 12 -5.12 24.61 22.28
C LEU A 12 -5.32 23.78 23.56
N ALA A 13 -5.10 22.46 23.48
CA ALA A 13 -4.71 21.63 24.61
C ALA A 13 -3.53 20.75 24.20
N ILE A 14 -2.35 21.08 24.73
CA ILE A 14 -1.12 20.29 24.69
C ILE A 14 -1.04 19.56 26.03
N THR A 15 -1.12 18.23 26.04
CA THR A 15 -0.90 17.37 27.22
C THR A 15 -0.59 15.96 26.69
N GLY A 16 0.49 15.27 27.01
CA GLY A 16 1.62 15.53 27.88
C GLY A 16 2.70 14.47 27.62
N CYS A 17 3.92 14.74 28.06
CA CYS A 17 5.01 13.78 28.12
C CYS A 17 4.70 12.70 29.15
N SER A 18 4.98 11.43 28.82
CA SER A 18 5.21 10.41 29.84
C SER A 18 6.38 9.54 29.39
N GLN A 19 7.52 9.83 30.01
CA GLN A 19 8.62 8.89 30.17
C GLN A 19 8.16 7.75 31.05
N ALA A 20 8.57 6.53 30.73
CA ALA A 20 8.71 5.46 31.70
C ALA A 20 9.94 4.65 31.31
N GLU A 21 11.05 4.97 31.99
CA GLU A 21 12.20 4.10 32.12
C GLU A 21 11.80 2.88 32.94
N SER A 22 12.27 1.70 32.56
CA SER A 22 12.34 0.55 33.46
C SER A 22 13.51 -0.33 33.04
N SER A 23 14.63 -0.01 33.67
CA SER A 23 15.79 -0.85 33.90
C SER A 23 15.39 -2.12 34.65
N VAL A 24 15.83 -3.30 34.21
CA VAL A 24 16.05 -4.45 35.11
C VAL A 24 17.27 -5.25 34.64
N ASP A 25 18.15 -5.44 35.61
CA ASP A 25 19.43 -6.13 35.62
C ASP A 25 19.46 -7.58 35.15
N ALA A 26 20.67 -7.97 34.72
CA ALA A 26 21.13 -9.34 34.52
C ALA A 26 21.25 -10.11 35.84
N PRO A 27 21.41 -11.44 35.75
CA PRO A 27 22.56 -12.05 36.46
C PRO A 27 23.35 -13.10 35.65
N THR A 28 24.67 -13.01 35.81
CA THR A 28 25.78 -14.00 35.77
C THR A 28 25.44 -15.29 36.55
N ALA A 29 25.97 -16.52 36.39
CA ALA A 29 27.16 -17.13 35.78
C ALA A 29 27.00 -18.67 35.65
N ASP A 30 27.89 -19.28 34.84
CA ASP A 30 28.57 -20.59 34.94
C ASP A 30 27.92 -21.83 35.57
N ALA A 31 27.96 -22.96 34.84
CA ALA A 31 28.97 -24.01 35.07
C ALA A 31 28.85 -25.22 34.10
N SER A 32 30.00 -25.55 33.53
CA SER A 32 30.51 -26.76 32.87
C SER A 32 29.80 -28.12 33.04
N GLY A 33 29.79 -28.89 31.94
CA GLY A 33 29.62 -30.35 31.93
C GLY A 33 30.15 -30.99 30.64
N THR A 34 31.26 -31.72 30.74
CA THR A 34 31.99 -32.38 29.65
C THR A 34 31.44 -33.78 29.33
N ALA A 35 31.14 -34.02 28.04
CA ALA A 35 31.18 -35.25 27.18
C ALA A 35 31.04 -36.69 27.80
N PRO A 36 30.40 -37.68 27.11
CA PRO A 36 31.03 -38.31 25.94
C PRO A 36 30.11 -38.79 24.79
N THR A 37 30.76 -38.94 23.63
CA THR A 37 30.45 -39.65 22.39
C THR A 37 29.69 -40.98 22.51
N LYS A 38 28.61 -41.16 21.71
CA LYS A 38 28.35 -42.43 21.00
C LYS A 38 27.30 -42.33 19.88
N ALA A 39 27.66 -42.96 18.75
CA ALA A 39 26.84 -43.64 17.75
C ALA A 39 26.00 -42.80 16.77
N SER A 40 26.60 -42.56 15.61
CA SER A 40 25.91 -42.28 14.34
C SER A 40 24.94 -43.41 13.97
N ALA A 41 23.68 -43.05 13.73
CA ALA A 41 22.74 -43.81 12.91
C ALA A 41 22.58 -43.06 11.57
N PRO A 42 22.52 -43.74 10.42
CA PRO A 42 22.26 -43.06 9.16
C PRO A 42 20.79 -42.63 9.09
N GLU A 43 20.56 -41.32 9.13
CA GLU A 43 19.28 -40.71 8.75
C GLU A 43 19.02 -40.99 7.25
N PRO A 44 17.79 -41.33 6.84
CA PRO A 44 17.45 -41.50 5.44
C PRO A 44 17.54 -40.14 4.74
N THR A 45 18.42 -40.07 3.74
CA THR A 45 18.60 -38.91 2.86
C THR A 45 17.27 -38.59 2.16
N THR A 46 16.44 -37.78 2.80
CA THR A 46 15.27 -37.19 2.18
C THR A 46 15.80 -36.08 1.29
N LYS A 47 15.86 -36.37 -0.01
CA LYS A 47 16.15 -35.43 -1.09
C LYS A 47 15.44 -34.09 -0.81
N PRO A 48 16.12 -32.93 -0.88
CA PRO A 48 15.44 -31.65 -0.74
C PRO A 48 14.29 -31.60 -1.74
N ALA A 49 13.07 -31.51 -1.22
CA ALA A 49 11.92 -31.18 -2.05
C ALA A 49 12.24 -29.81 -2.65
N VAL A 50 12.39 -29.79 -3.98
CA VAL A 50 12.52 -28.55 -4.74
C VAL A 50 11.28 -27.73 -4.39
N ALA A 51 11.48 -26.65 -3.65
CA ALA A 51 10.42 -25.71 -3.37
C ALA A 51 9.80 -25.30 -4.73
N PRO A 52 8.47 -25.29 -4.87
CA PRO A 52 7.86 -24.77 -6.09
C PRO A 52 8.39 -23.34 -6.31
N PRO A 53 8.70 -22.96 -7.56
CA PRO A 53 9.18 -21.62 -7.85
C PRO A 53 8.16 -20.61 -7.30
N ALA A 54 8.66 -19.62 -6.55
CA ALA A 54 7.85 -18.52 -6.09
C ALA A 54 7.08 -17.93 -7.29
N PRO A 55 5.79 -17.56 -7.13
CA PRO A 55 5.07 -16.90 -8.20
C PRO A 55 5.82 -15.62 -8.52
N THR A 56 6.45 -15.58 -9.70
CA THR A 56 6.97 -14.36 -10.28
C THR A 56 5.86 -13.31 -10.24
N SER A 57 6.11 -12.18 -9.58
CA SER A 57 5.26 -10.99 -9.65
C SER A 57 4.95 -10.72 -11.11
N ALA A 58 3.78 -11.17 -11.56
CA ALA A 58 3.38 -11.00 -12.94
C ALA A 58 3.03 -9.52 -13.06
N LYS A 59 3.93 -8.75 -13.67
CA LYS A 59 3.61 -7.42 -14.18
C LYS A 59 2.30 -7.58 -14.98
N PRO A 60 1.24 -6.82 -14.66
CA PRO A 60 0.04 -6.84 -15.48
C PRO A 60 0.43 -6.67 -16.95
N PRO A 61 -0.17 -7.42 -17.88
CA PRO A 61 0.21 -7.35 -19.29
C PRO A 61 0.17 -5.89 -19.73
N ALA A 62 1.25 -5.44 -20.37
CA ALA A 62 1.32 -4.11 -20.94
C ALA A 62 0.12 -3.92 -21.87
N GLN A 63 -0.70 -2.91 -21.59
CA GLN A 63 -1.89 -2.62 -22.37
C GLN A 63 -1.45 -2.05 -23.73
N THR A 64 -1.37 -2.90 -24.75
CA THR A 64 -0.94 -2.53 -26.12
C THR A 64 -2.04 -1.88 -26.96
N ALA A 65 -3.25 -1.77 -26.44
CA ALA A 65 -4.34 -1.02 -27.07
C ALA A 65 -4.35 0.43 -26.56
N ALA A 66 -4.62 1.39 -27.44
CA ALA A 66 -4.79 2.79 -27.06
C ALA A 66 -5.76 2.90 -25.86
N TYR A 67 -5.21 3.23 -24.69
CA TYR A 67 -5.97 3.30 -23.46
C TYR A 67 -7.09 4.32 -23.61
N THR A 68 -8.34 3.84 -23.55
CA THR A 68 -9.51 4.71 -23.46
C THR A 68 -9.84 4.85 -21.98
N PRO A 69 -9.84 6.07 -21.41
CA PRO A 69 -10.19 6.28 -20.02
C PRO A 69 -11.52 5.61 -19.71
N VAL A 70 -11.53 4.76 -18.68
CA VAL A 70 -12.75 4.06 -18.28
C VAL A 70 -13.75 5.11 -17.76
N PRO A 71 -14.95 5.22 -18.36
CA PRO A 71 -15.93 6.22 -17.97
C PRO A 71 -16.39 5.97 -16.52
N ILE A 72 -16.51 7.06 -15.77
CA ILE A 72 -16.96 7.07 -14.38
C ILE A 72 -18.27 7.85 -14.35
N SER A 73 -19.26 7.34 -13.62
CA SER A 73 -20.54 8.02 -13.45
C SER A 73 -20.33 9.38 -12.77
N ALA A 74 -21.20 10.36 -13.05
CA ALA A 74 -21.10 11.68 -12.42
C ALA A 74 -21.33 11.59 -10.91
N GLU A 75 -22.13 10.62 -10.48
CA GLU A 75 -22.46 10.33 -9.09
C GLU A 75 -21.24 9.83 -8.31
N ASP A 76 -20.41 8.98 -8.94
CA ASP A 76 -19.21 8.42 -8.33
C ASP A 76 -18.02 9.39 -8.37
N GLN A 77 -18.14 10.49 -9.11
CA GLN A 77 -17.06 11.44 -9.36
C GLN A 77 -17.34 12.78 -8.67
N PRO A 78 -16.96 12.95 -7.38
CA PRO A 78 -17.23 14.19 -6.62
C PRO A 78 -16.42 15.40 -7.11
N GLY A 79 -15.46 15.21 -8.01
CA GLY A 79 -14.54 16.27 -8.43
C GLY A 79 -14.01 16.08 -9.84
N ARG A 80 -13.37 17.13 -10.37
CA ARG A 80 -12.85 17.10 -11.74
C ARG A 80 -11.64 16.17 -11.85
N ALA A 81 -11.62 15.41 -12.94
CA ALA A 81 -10.42 14.72 -13.38
C ALA A 81 -9.33 15.74 -13.74
N ARG A 82 -8.07 15.40 -13.47
CA ARG A 82 -6.92 16.30 -13.71
C ARG A 82 -5.70 15.52 -14.16
N GLN A 83 -4.86 16.15 -14.97
CA GLN A 83 -3.55 15.60 -15.34
C GLN A 83 -2.56 15.78 -14.20
N ILE A 84 -1.88 14.70 -13.83
CA ILE A 84 -0.90 14.64 -12.74
C ILE A 84 0.28 13.73 -13.13
N ARG A 85 1.25 13.58 -12.24
CA ARG A 85 2.32 12.59 -12.35
C ARG A 85 2.01 11.38 -11.46
N CYS A 86 2.08 10.19 -12.03
CA CYS A 86 1.86 8.94 -11.30
C CYS A 86 3.13 8.11 -11.23
N GLN A 87 3.33 7.43 -10.10
CA GLN A 87 4.31 6.37 -9.94
C GLN A 87 3.64 5.13 -9.37
N VAL A 88 3.91 3.96 -9.95
CA VAL A 88 3.40 2.67 -9.46
C VAL A 88 4.58 1.72 -9.27
N GLY A 89 4.81 1.28 -8.03
CA GLY A 89 5.95 0.46 -7.70
C GLY A 89 7.27 1.19 -7.98
N THR A 90 8.17 0.50 -8.68
CA THR A 90 9.47 1.03 -9.10
C THR A 90 9.46 1.61 -10.51
N ASP A 91 8.30 1.65 -11.17
CA ASP A 91 8.20 2.20 -12.52
C ASP A 91 8.52 3.70 -12.51
N PRO A 92 9.05 4.25 -13.61
CA PRO A 92 9.30 5.68 -13.73
C PRO A 92 7.99 6.47 -13.66
N GLU A 93 8.08 7.72 -13.20
CA GLU A 93 6.91 8.59 -13.21
C GLU A 93 6.40 8.82 -14.64
N THR A 94 5.08 8.78 -14.80
CA THR A 94 4.41 9.04 -16.08
C THR A 94 3.29 10.05 -15.91
N ASN A 95 2.87 10.68 -17.02
CA ASN A 95 1.67 11.51 -17.02
C ASN A 95 0.44 10.61 -16.96
N CYS A 96 -0.54 11.00 -16.15
CA CYS A 96 -1.75 10.23 -15.96
C CYS A 96 -2.90 11.16 -15.60
N THR A 97 -4.11 10.70 -15.86
CA THR A 97 -5.33 11.35 -15.38
C THR A 97 -5.66 10.80 -14.01
N PHE A 98 -5.80 11.68 -13.03
CA PHE A 98 -6.36 11.38 -11.73
C PHE A 98 -7.82 11.75 -11.70
N THR A 99 -8.67 10.79 -11.36
CA THR A 99 -10.10 11.02 -11.18
C THR A 99 -10.48 10.70 -9.75
N PRO A 100 -10.88 11.70 -8.92
CA PRO A 100 -11.35 11.43 -7.56
C PRO A 100 -12.66 10.64 -7.62
N LEU A 101 -12.83 9.69 -6.69
CA LEU A 101 -14.01 8.85 -6.57
C LEU A 101 -14.62 8.97 -5.18
N PHE A 102 -15.94 8.83 -5.09
CA PHE A 102 -16.77 8.60 -3.89
C PHE A 102 -16.67 9.62 -2.74
N GLY A 103 -15.70 10.52 -2.72
CA GLY A 103 -15.50 11.57 -1.71
C GLY A 103 -14.71 11.13 -0.47
N ASP A 104 -14.42 9.83 -0.33
CA ASP A 104 -13.63 9.23 0.75
C ASP A 104 -12.11 9.28 0.51
N GLY A 105 -11.71 9.83 -0.65
CA GLY A 105 -10.34 9.91 -1.11
C GLY A 105 -9.94 8.78 -2.04
N SER A 106 -10.86 7.87 -2.40
CA SER A 106 -10.72 6.91 -3.49
C SER A 106 -10.44 7.63 -4.80
N PHE A 107 -9.77 6.95 -5.72
CA PHE A 107 -9.39 7.54 -7.00
C PHE A 107 -9.13 6.49 -8.08
N GLN A 108 -9.18 6.93 -9.33
CA GLN A 108 -8.67 6.19 -10.49
C GLN A 108 -7.46 6.92 -11.08
N LEU A 109 -6.45 6.14 -11.48
CA LEU A 109 -5.27 6.57 -12.21
C LEU A 109 -5.29 5.94 -13.59
N ASP A 110 -5.21 6.80 -14.59
CA ASP A 110 -5.38 6.47 -16.00
C ASP A 110 -4.17 7.01 -16.77
N GLY A 111 -3.18 6.16 -17.04
CA GLY A 111 -1.94 6.51 -17.74
C GLY A 111 -1.75 5.71 -19.03
N PRO A 112 -0.63 5.93 -19.74
CA PRO A 112 -0.35 5.22 -20.99
C PRO A 112 -0.29 3.70 -20.84
N ASP A 113 0.30 3.22 -19.74
CA ASP A 113 0.55 1.80 -19.48
C ASP A 113 -0.09 1.32 -18.16
N ILE A 114 -0.88 2.18 -17.51
CA ILE A 114 -1.49 1.88 -16.21
C ILE A 114 -2.95 2.30 -16.18
N ALA A 115 -3.78 1.46 -15.58
CA ALA A 115 -5.17 1.75 -15.26
C ALA A 115 -5.48 1.12 -13.90
N TYR A 116 -5.46 1.94 -12.85
CA TYR A 116 -5.65 1.47 -11.48
C TYR A 116 -6.73 2.25 -10.77
N ARG A 117 -7.50 1.56 -9.94
CA ARG A 117 -8.45 2.17 -9.02
C ARG A 117 -8.06 1.84 -7.59
N MET A 118 -7.92 2.88 -6.77
CA MET A 118 -7.80 2.78 -5.32
C MET A 118 -9.17 3.03 -4.72
N VAL A 119 -9.71 2.04 -4.00
CA VAL A 119 -10.95 2.17 -3.22
C VAL A 119 -10.58 2.18 -1.74
N ILE A 120 -11.02 3.21 -1.02
CA ILE A 120 -10.71 3.39 0.39
C ILE A 120 -11.91 2.98 1.23
N SER A 121 -11.69 2.09 2.19
CA SER A 121 -12.66 1.77 3.25
C SER A 121 -11.94 1.79 4.58
N ASP A 122 -12.53 2.43 5.58
CA ASP A 122 -12.00 2.43 6.96
C ASP A 122 -10.54 2.92 7.07
N GLY A 123 -10.16 3.84 6.19
CA GLY A 123 -8.79 4.39 6.12
C GLY A 123 -7.77 3.52 5.39
N GLU A 124 -8.18 2.37 4.88
CA GLU A 124 -7.34 1.42 4.16
C GLU A 124 -7.71 1.37 2.68
N GLY A 125 -6.72 1.20 1.81
CA GLY A 125 -6.90 1.18 0.37
C GLY A 125 -6.87 -0.25 -0.19
N GLY A 126 -7.82 -0.60 -1.03
CA GLY A 126 -7.76 -1.74 -1.94
C GLY A 126 -7.42 -1.29 -3.36
N LEU A 127 -6.44 -1.94 -3.99
CA LEU A 127 -6.02 -1.61 -5.36
C LEU A 127 -6.58 -2.61 -6.37
N PHE A 128 -7.13 -2.07 -7.46
CA PHE A 128 -7.70 -2.83 -8.56
C PHE A 128 -7.07 -2.40 -9.89
N ALA A 129 -6.68 -3.36 -10.72
CA ALA A 129 -6.41 -3.10 -12.13
C ALA A 129 -7.73 -2.95 -12.87
N VAL A 130 -7.84 -1.97 -13.74
CA VAL A 130 -9.08 -1.63 -14.45
C VAL A 130 -8.93 -1.99 -15.92
N PHE A 131 -9.84 -2.82 -16.43
CA PHE A 131 -9.91 -3.25 -17.83
C PHE A 131 -11.18 -2.76 -18.54
N GLY A 132 -12.15 -2.27 -17.76
CA GLY A 132 -13.38 -1.65 -18.25
C GLY A 132 -14.22 -1.09 -17.10
N PRO A 133 -15.41 -0.53 -17.38
CA PRO A 133 -16.29 0.04 -16.35
C PRO A 133 -16.65 -0.96 -15.25
N GLU A 134 -16.99 -2.18 -15.67
CA GLU A 134 -17.40 -3.30 -14.83
C GLU A 134 -16.29 -4.34 -14.62
N ASP A 135 -15.18 -4.24 -15.37
CA ASP A 135 -14.10 -5.24 -15.31
C ASP A 135 -12.92 -4.70 -14.51
N ARG A 136 -12.76 -5.25 -13.31
CA ARG A 136 -11.74 -4.87 -12.35
C ARG A 136 -11.20 -6.12 -11.67
N VAL A 137 -9.88 -6.22 -11.62
CA VAL A 137 -9.20 -7.34 -10.97
C VAL A 137 -8.46 -6.82 -9.74
N PRO A 138 -8.71 -7.37 -8.54
CA PRO A 138 -7.94 -7.00 -7.36
C PRO A 138 -6.47 -7.35 -7.58
N VAL A 139 -5.58 -6.38 -7.37
CA VAL A 139 -4.12 -6.58 -7.51
C VAL A 139 -3.55 -7.30 -6.27
N GLY A 140 -4.33 -7.30 -5.18
CA GLY A 140 -3.94 -7.87 -3.89
C GLY A 140 -3.25 -6.84 -2.99
N GLY A 141 -3.12 -7.21 -1.71
CA GLY A 141 -2.59 -6.36 -0.66
C GLY A 141 -3.56 -5.28 -0.19
N THR A 142 -3.25 -4.72 0.97
CA THR A 142 -3.96 -3.59 1.55
C THR A 142 -3.01 -2.42 1.69
N TYR A 143 -3.49 -1.22 1.39
CA TYR A 143 -2.67 -0.02 1.34
C TYR A 143 -2.99 0.91 2.49
N ARG A 144 -1.97 1.62 2.97
CA ARG A 144 -2.11 2.77 3.86
C ARG A 144 -1.55 4.00 3.19
N ARG A 145 -2.16 5.15 3.41
CA ARG A 145 -1.59 6.42 2.97
C ARG A 145 -0.26 6.65 3.70
N ASP A 146 0.78 7.02 2.96
CA ASP A 146 2.07 7.30 3.58
C ASP A 146 1.96 8.55 4.48
N ALA A 147 2.66 8.51 5.61
CA ALA A 147 2.73 9.62 6.55
C ALA A 147 3.74 10.68 6.11
N ARG A 148 4.80 10.27 5.39
CA ARG A 148 5.84 11.18 4.88
C ARG A 148 5.42 11.84 3.59
N ASP A 149 4.70 11.11 2.74
CA ASP A 149 4.20 11.62 1.49
C ASP A 149 2.71 11.30 1.27
N ARG A 150 1.84 12.28 1.51
CA ARG A 150 0.40 12.08 1.44
C ARG A 150 -0.12 11.84 0.02
N ALA A 151 0.71 12.04 -1.01
CA ALA A 151 0.41 11.68 -2.38
C ALA A 151 0.58 10.18 -2.64
N CYS A 152 1.25 9.45 -1.74
CA CYS A 152 1.59 8.04 -1.91
C CYS A 152 0.80 7.12 -0.98
N TRP A 153 0.54 5.92 -1.49
CA TRP A 153 -0.03 4.79 -0.77
C TRP A 153 0.98 3.64 -0.76
N ILE A 154 1.22 3.07 0.42
CA ILE A 154 2.20 2.01 0.63
C ILE A 154 1.44 0.73 0.93
N ALA A 155 1.78 -0.35 0.23
CA ALA A 155 1.24 -1.67 0.54
C ALA A 155 1.74 -2.11 1.92
N LYS A 156 0.84 -2.65 2.75
CA LYS A 156 1.18 -3.26 4.03
C LYS A 156 1.98 -4.55 3.86
N GLU A 157 1.75 -5.25 2.75
CA GLU A 157 2.44 -6.47 2.35
C GLU A 157 3.01 -6.27 0.93
N SER A 158 4.28 -6.63 0.73
CA SER A 158 5.06 -6.27 -0.47
C SER A 158 4.90 -7.21 -1.66
N THR A 159 4.12 -8.29 -1.55
CA THR A 159 3.90 -9.26 -2.63
C THR A 159 2.49 -9.82 -2.55
N PRO A 160 1.72 -9.84 -3.66
CA PRO A 160 2.05 -9.40 -5.03
C PRO A 160 1.81 -7.89 -5.31
N ALA A 161 1.50 -7.09 -4.30
CA ALA A 161 1.01 -5.72 -4.46
C ALA A 161 2.12 -4.72 -4.85
N PRO A 162 2.00 -3.94 -5.95
CA PRO A 162 2.96 -2.90 -6.29
C PRO A 162 2.95 -1.79 -5.23
N SER A 163 4.12 -1.29 -4.85
CA SER A 163 4.26 -0.23 -3.84
C SER A 163 5.54 0.58 -4.08
N PRO A 164 5.49 1.93 -3.98
CA PRO A 164 4.33 2.76 -3.65
C PRO A 164 3.38 3.01 -4.83
N ILE A 165 2.17 3.49 -4.55
CA ILE A 165 1.25 4.08 -5.54
C ILE A 165 1.17 5.58 -5.26
N CYS A 166 1.78 6.42 -6.10
CA CYS A 166 1.84 7.86 -5.90
C CYS A 166 1.07 8.63 -6.98
N ALA A 167 0.37 9.68 -6.57
CA ALA A 167 -0.43 10.57 -7.41
C ALA A 167 -0.12 12.05 -7.09
N ARG A 168 0.76 12.69 -7.88
CA ARG A 168 1.37 14.01 -7.62
C ARG A 168 0.89 15.10 -8.57
#